data_AF-A0A380Z7K9-F1
#
_entry.id   AF-A0A380Z7K9-F1
#
_cell.length_a   1.000
_cell.length_b   1.000
_cell.length_c   1.000
_cell.angle_alpha   90.00
_cell.angle_beta   90.00
_cell.angle_gamma   90.00
#
_symmetry.space_group_name_H-M   'P 1'
#
loop_
_entity.id
_entity.type
_entity.pdbx_description
1 polymer ?
#
loop_
_entity_poly.entity_id
_entity_poly.type
_entity_poly.pdbx_seq_one_letter_code
_entity_poly.pdbx_strand_id
1 'polypeptide(L)'
;MKKAVSALILAWLNLQRSQILSPVEGYVARRSVQVGQKVAAGSPLMAVISTQQMWLDANFKETQLRKMRIGQPVKVFFDLYGDDVKFDGKVSGIEMGTGSAFSLLPAQNATGNWIKVVQRVPVRIDLDPEQMKKYPLRIGLSANVEVNVAETQGEVLRKPRPNDVLYQTQTLDYDLRPVNELAEKIIQENSNNADE
;
A
#
# COMPACT_ATOMS: atom_id res chain seq x y z
N MET A 1 32.31 -24.79 -18.84
CA MET A 1 32.44 -24.12 -17.53
C MET A 1 31.42 -23.02 -17.29
N LYS A 2 31.38 -21.90 -18.06
CA LYS A 2 30.44 -20.78 -17.82
C LYS A 2 28.97 -21.21 -17.61
N LYS A 3 28.47 -22.15 -18.44
CA LYS A 3 27.09 -22.67 -18.33
C LYS A 3 26.81 -23.42 -17.02
N ALA A 4 27.78 -24.16 -16.49
CA ALA A 4 27.65 -24.90 -15.24
C ALA A 4 27.69 -23.96 -14.03
N VAL A 5 28.56 -22.94 -14.06
CA VAL A 5 28.59 -21.87 -13.04
C VAL A 5 27.28 -21.12 -12.99
N SER A 6 26.74 -20.71 -14.14
CA SER A 6 25.43 -20.05 -14.20
C SER A 6 24.31 -20.94 -13.64
N ALA A 7 24.33 -22.25 -13.91
CA ALA A 7 23.36 -23.18 -13.36
C ALA A 7 23.46 -23.31 -11.83
N LEU A 8 24.68 -23.32 -11.27
CA LEU A 8 24.93 -23.32 -9.83
C LEU A 8 24.36 -22.05 -9.17
N ILE A 9 24.66 -20.88 -9.74
CA ILE A 9 24.16 -19.58 -9.23
C ILE A 9 22.63 -19.54 -9.26
N LEU A 10 22.01 -20.01 -10.36
CA LEU A 10 20.55 -20.08 -10.46
C LEU A 10 19.93 -21.03 -9.43
N ALA A 11 20.52 -22.21 -9.23
CA ALA A 11 20.06 -23.16 -8.21
C ALA A 11 20.16 -22.56 -6.80
N TRP A 12 21.26 -21.87 -6.50
CA TRP A 12 21.45 -21.16 -5.23
C TRP A 12 20.44 -20.04 -5.03
N LEU A 13 20.20 -19.21 -6.05
CA LEU A 13 19.17 -18.16 -6.00
C LEU A 13 17.77 -18.72 -5.79
N ASN A 14 17.44 -19.85 -6.43
CA ASN A 14 16.15 -20.51 -6.25
C ASN A 14 15.99 -21.04 -4.82
N LEU A 15 17.07 -21.53 -4.20
CA LEU A 15 17.06 -21.92 -2.80
C LEU A 15 16.80 -20.71 -1.89
N GLN A 16 17.47 -19.58 -2.12
CA GLN A 16 17.23 -18.36 -1.33
C GLN A 16 15.78 -17.85 -1.48
N ARG A 17 15.23 -17.89 -2.70
CA ARG A 17 13.83 -17.51 -2.98
C ARG A 17 12.78 -18.43 -2.37
N SER A 18 13.17 -19.58 -1.80
CA SER A 18 12.25 -20.41 -1.03
C SER A 18 11.86 -19.77 0.31
N GLN A 19 12.67 -18.82 0.81
CA GLN A 19 12.37 -18.03 1.99
C GLN A 19 11.61 -16.78 1.60
N ILE A 20 10.32 -16.72 1.91
CA ILE A 20 9.46 -15.58 1.62
C ILE A 20 9.52 -14.60 2.78
N LEU A 21 10.21 -13.47 2.57
CA LEU A 21 10.37 -12.39 3.55
C LEU A 21 9.42 -11.23 3.24
N SER A 22 9.01 -10.50 4.28
CA SER A 22 8.18 -9.29 4.10
C SER A 22 9.05 -8.14 3.58
N PRO A 23 8.62 -7.42 2.53
CA PRO A 23 9.37 -6.28 2.01
C PRO A 23 9.28 -5.03 2.89
N VAL A 24 8.27 -4.96 3.76
CA VAL A 24 7.97 -3.82 4.63
C VAL A 24 7.63 -4.27 6.04
N GLU A 25 7.86 -3.40 7.01
CA GLU A 25 7.35 -3.57 8.37
C GLU A 25 5.82 -3.37 8.38
N GLY A 26 5.12 -4.25 9.11
CA GLY A 26 3.66 -4.19 9.20
C GLY A 26 3.04 -5.43 9.83
N TYR A 27 1.71 -5.48 9.76
CA TYR A 27 0.91 -6.57 10.29
C TYR A 27 0.39 -7.47 9.17
N VAL A 28 0.35 -8.78 9.40
CA VAL A 28 -0.27 -9.74 8.47
C VAL A 28 -1.79 -9.63 8.61
N ALA A 29 -2.44 -9.03 7.61
CA ALA A 29 -3.89 -8.84 7.60
C ALA A 29 -4.65 -10.07 7.11
N ARG A 30 -4.04 -10.81 6.18
CA ARG A 30 -4.61 -12.04 5.63
C ARG A 30 -3.50 -13.02 5.31
N ARG A 31 -3.71 -14.29 5.71
CA ARG A 31 -2.90 -15.43 5.28
C ARG A 31 -3.78 -16.39 4.51
N SER A 32 -3.41 -16.68 3.27
CA SER A 32 -4.19 -17.50 2.33
C SER A 32 -3.61 -18.91 2.15
N VAL A 33 -2.62 -19.28 2.96
CA VAL A 33 -1.88 -20.55 2.83
C VAL A 33 -1.85 -21.32 4.13
N GLN A 34 -1.80 -22.64 4.01
CA GLN A 34 -1.70 -23.58 5.13
C GLN A 34 -0.45 -24.46 5.00
N VAL A 35 -0.01 -25.00 6.14
CA VAL A 35 1.13 -25.93 6.18
C VAL A 35 0.79 -27.18 5.36
N GLY A 36 1.73 -27.63 4.52
CA GLY A 36 1.55 -28.77 3.62
C GLY A 36 0.90 -28.44 2.28
N GLN A 37 0.43 -27.20 2.08
CA GLN A 37 -0.13 -26.76 0.80
C GLN A 37 0.98 -26.52 -0.23
N LYS A 38 0.80 -27.08 -1.44
CA LYS A 38 1.63 -26.74 -2.60
C LYS A 38 1.17 -25.40 -3.18
N VAL A 39 2.12 -24.52 -3.47
CA VAL A 39 1.86 -23.18 -4.04
C VAL A 39 2.63 -22.98 -5.33
N ALA A 40 2.03 -22.29 -6.30
CA ALA A 40 2.68 -21.95 -7.55
C ALA A 40 3.36 -20.57 -7.45
N ALA A 41 4.41 -20.35 -8.24
CA ALA A 41 5.06 -19.04 -8.33
C ALA A 41 4.05 -17.96 -8.74
N GLY A 42 4.13 -16.79 -8.10
CA GLY A 42 3.20 -15.68 -8.31
C GLY A 42 1.87 -15.80 -7.54
N SER A 43 1.62 -16.90 -6.83
CA SER A 43 0.41 -17.02 -6.01
C SER A 43 0.49 -16.07 -4.79
N PRO A 44 -0.55 -15.26 -4.51
CA PRO A 44 -0.56 -14.38 -3.35
C PRO A 44 -0.72 -15.21 -2.07
N LEU A 45 0.32 -15.21 -1.21
CA LEU A 45 0.33 -16.02 0.02
C LEU A 45 -0.23 -15.26 1.22
N MET A 46 0.14 -13.97 1.34
CA MET A 46 -0.18 -13.12 2.48
C MET A 46 -0.39 -11.67 2.04
N ALA A 47 -1.19 -10.93 2.80
CA ALA A 47 -1.30 -9.48 2.71
C ALA A 47 -0.70 -8.87 3.97
N VAL A 48 0.33 -8.04 3.80
CA VAL A 48 0.97 -7.27 4.88
C VAL A 48 0.52 -5.81 4.77
N ILE A 49 0.07 -5.24 5.88
CA ILE A 49 -0.35 -3.84 5.98
C ILE A 49 0.69 -3.09 6.80
N SER A 50 1.31 -2.07 6.20
CA SER A 50 2.17 -1.16 6.94
C SER A 50 1.34 -0.21 7.81
N THR A 51 1.80 0.06 9.02
CA THR A 51 1.23 1.09 9.91
C THR A 51 1.68 2.49 9.55
N GLN A 52 2.68 2.62 8.68
CA GLN A 52 3.22 3.89 8.27
C GLN A 52 2.31 4.50 7.20
N GLN A 53 2.00 5.79 7.36
CA GLN A 53 1.25 6.58 6.38
C GLN A 53 -0.16 6.04 6.04
N MET A 54 -0.92 5.60 7.05
CA MET A 54 -2.35 5.36 6.86
C MET A 54 -3.10 6.69 6.62
N TRP A 55 -4.05 6.66 5.70
CA TRP A 55 -4.94 7.79 5.42
C TRP A 55 -6.40 7.33 5.50
N LEU A 56 -7.30 8.30 5.65
CA LEU A 56 -8.74 8.09 5.58
C LEU A 56 -9.25 8.68 4.26
N ASP A 57 -9.94 7.86 3.46
CA ASP A 57 -10.68 8.35 2.30
C ASP A 57 -12.15 8.60 2.71
N ALA A 58 -12.52 9.87 2.83
CA ALA A 58 -13.84 10.31 3.24
C ALA A 58 -14.68 10.77 2.05
N ASN A 59 -15.85 10.16 1.85
CA ASN A 59 -16.70 10.46 0.70
C ASN A 59 -17.66 11.61 1.00
N PHE A 60 -17.40 12.80 0.49
CA PHE A 60 -18.27 13.98 0.65
C PHE A 60 -19.20 14.18 -0.55
N LYS A 61 -20.40 14.75 -0.32
CA LYS A 61 -21.29 15.15 -1.41
C LYS A 61 -20.62 16.25 -2.22
N GLU A 62 -20.78 16.25 -3.55
CA GLU A 62 -20.23 17.27 -4.45
C GLU A 62 -20.52 18.71 -3.96
N THR A 63 -21.73 18.94 -3.44
CA THR A 63 -22.16 20.25 -2.92
C THR A 63 -21.36 20.72 -1.69
N GLN A 64 -20.78 19.80 -0.93
CA GLN A 64 -19.98 20.08 0.27
C GLN A 64 -18.54 20.49 -0.07
N LEU A 65 -18.05 20.20 -1.28
CA LEU A 65 -16.66 20.53 -1.67
C LEU A 65 -16.47 22.00 -2.02
N ARG A 66 -17.53 22.79 -2.18
CA ARG A 66 -17.46 24.21 -2.63
C ARG A 66 -16.43 25.05 -1.86
N LYS A 67 -16.40 24.90 -0.54
CA LYS A 67 -15.48 25.62 0.37
C LYS A 67 -14.33 24.75 0.86
N MET A 68 -14.28 23.49 0.45
CA MET A 68 -13.25 22.57 0.89
C MET A 68 -11.93 22.90 0.19
N ARG A 69 -10.84 22.89 0.96
CA ARG A 69 -9.49 23.15 0.50
C ARG A 69 -8.53 22.18 1.15
N ILE A 70 -7.46 21.87 0.43
CA ILE A 70 -6.33 21.13 0.96
C ILE A 70 -5.73 21.95 2.10
N GLY A 71 -5.46 21.25 3.19
CA GLY A 71 -4.87 21.78 4.40
C GLY A 71 -5.85 22.17 5.50
N GLN A 72 -7.16 22.06 5.25
CA GLN A 72 -8.16 22.30 6.29
C GLN A 72 -8.06 21.26 7.42
N PRO A 73 -8.24 21.69 8.68
CA PRO A 73 -8.24 20.76 9.81
C PRO A 73 -9.52 19.92 9.82
N VAL A 74 -9.35 18.67 10.20
CA VAL A 74 -10.39 17.64 10.19
C VAL A 74 -10.45 16.97 11.56
N LYS A 75 -11.66 16.72 12.03
CA LYS A 75 -11.91 15.85 13.17
C LYS A 75 -12.54 14.55 12.68
N VAL A 76 -12.01 13.43 13.16
CA VAL A 76 -12.48 12.10 12.80
C VAL A 76 -12.84 11.33 14.05
N PHE A 77 -14.01 10.70 14.02
CA PHE A 77 -14.51 9.83 15.07
C PHE A 77 -14.74 8.45 14.45
N PHE A 78 -14.00 7.45 14.90
CA PHE A 78 -14.13 6.08 14.41
C PHE A 78 -15.16 5.33 15.24
N ASP A 79 -16.08 4.62 14.58
CA ASP A 79 -17.16 3.88 15.25
C ASP A 79 -16.60 2.84 16.25
N LEU A 80 -15.39 2.33 15.99
CA LEU A 80 -14.68 1.40 16.87
C LEU A 80 -14.41 1.97 18.28
N TYR A 81 -14.14 3.27 18.37
CA TYR A 81 -13.79 3.94 19.63
C TYR A 81 -14.91 4.84 20.16
N GLY A 82 -16.01 4.97 19.41
CA GLY A 82 -17.11 5.88 19.73
C GLY A 82 -16.71 7.36 19.68
N ASP A 83 -17.58 8.20 20.23
CA ASP A 83 -17.41 9.66 20.22
C ASP A 83 -16.37 10.15 21.25
N ASP A 84 -15.91 9.27 22.14
CA ASP A 84 -14.94 9.59 23.20
C ASP A 84 -13.53 9.82 22.67
N VAL A 85 -13.19 9.21 21.52
CA VAL A 85 -11.86 9.30 20.92
C VAL A 85 -11.92 10.12 19.65
N LYS A 86 -11.42 11.35 19.76
CA LYS A 86 -11.27 12.26 18.64
C LYS A 86 -9.89 12.11 18.01
N PHE A 87 -9.85 11.86 16.71
CA PHE A 87 -8.65 11.95 15.90
C PHE A 87 -8.58 13.31 15.20
N ASP A 88 -7.42 13.93 15.25
CA ASP A 88 -7.08 15.14 14.52
C ASP A 88 -6.39 14.78 13.21
N GLY A 89 -6.77 15.48 12.15
CA GLY A 89 -6.24 15.27 10.83
C GLY A 89 -6.29 16.50 9.95
N LYS A 90 -5.85 16.35 8.72
CA LYS A 90 -5.79 17.44 7.73
C LYS A 90 -6.18 16.92 6.37
N VAL A 91 -6.95 17.71 5.61
CA VAL A 91 -7.24 17.39 4.21
C VAL A 91 -5.93 17.40 3.43
N SER A 92 -5.52 16.26 2.90
CA SER A 92 -4.25 16.11 2.16
C SER A 92 -4.46 16.00 0.65
N GLY A 93 -5.68 15.70 0.21
CA GLY A 93 -6.04 15.70 -1.20
C GLY A 93 -7.55 15.62 -1.42
N ILE A 94 -7.99 16.17 -2.54
CA ILE A 94 -9.35 16.03 -3.04
C ILE A 94 -9.23 15.36 -4.41
N GLU A 95 -9.91 14.23 -4.62
CA GLU A 95 -9.82 13.52 -5.88
C GLU A 95 -10.46 14.31 -7.03
N MET A 96 -9.89 14.18 -8.23
CA MET A 96 -10.32 14.92 -9.41
C MET A 96 -11.53 14.29 -10.14
N GLY A 97 -12.15 13.26 -9.57
CA GLY A 97 -13.36 12.65 -10.15
C GLY A 97 -14.18 11.89 -9.11
N THR A 98 -15.44 11.65 -9.47
CA THR A 98 -16.39 10.89 -8.63
C THR A 98 -16.19 9.40 -8.84
N GLY A 99 -16.53 8.57 -7.84
CA GLY A 99 -16.43 7.11 -7.99
C GLY A 99 -17.23 6.54 -9.17
N SER A 100 -18.28 7.25 -9.62
CA SER A 100 -19.07 6.91 -10.81
C SER A 100 -18.36 7.19 -12.14
N ALA A 101 -17.50 8.21 -12.21
CA ALA A 101 -16.76 8.56 -13.43
C ALA A 101 -15.70 7.51 -13.79
N PHE A 102 -15.24 6.75 -12.79
CA PHE A 102 -14.24 5.69 -12.95
C PHE A 102 -14.81 4.27 -12.83
N SER A 103 -16.14 4.13 -12.70
CA SER A 103 -16.80 2.82 -12.62
C SER A 103 -16.87 2.15 -13.99
N LEU A 104 -16.56 0.85 -14.05
CA LEU A 104 -16.77 0.00 -15.23
C LEU A 104 -18.25 -0.06 -15.66
N LEU A 105 -19.16 0.18 -14.72
CA LEU A 105 -20.61 0.23 -14.94
C LEU A 105 -21.17 1.49 -14.29
N PRO A 106 -21.29 2.61 -15.03
CA PRO A 106 -21.94 3.80 -14.53
C PRO A 106 -23.46 3.57 -14.42
N ALA A 107 -24.11 4.22 -13.45
CA ALA A 107 -25.55 4.15 -13.31
C ALA A 107 -26.24 4.75 -14.55
N GLN A 108 -26.90 3.93 -15.37
CA GLN A 108 -27.76 4.39 -16.45
C GLN A 108 -29.18 4.57 -15.93
N ASN A 109 -29.58 5.81 -15.67
CA ASN A 109 -30.96 6.15 -15.36
C ASN A 109 -31.76 6.23 -16.67
N ALA A 110 -32.13 5.07 -17.23
CA ALA A 110 -32.71 4.97 -18.57
C ALA A 110 -34.25 4.86 -18.62
N THR A 111 -34.98 5.23 -17.57
CA THR A 111 -36.46 5.10 -17.55
C THR A 111 -37.15 6.23 -16.78
N GLY A 112 -37.61 7.25 -17.51
CA GLY A 112 -38.83 8.04 -17.21
C GLY A 112 -38.90 8.92 -15.96
N ASN A 113 -38.06 8.76 -14.95
CA ASN A 113 -38.02 9.60 -13.75
C ASN A 113 -36.64 10.26 -13.63
N TRP A 114 -36.58 11.57 -13.90
CA TRP A 114 -35.36 12.35 -13.72
C TRP A 114 -35.15 12.69 -12.24
N ILE A 115 -34.49 11.79 -11.50
CA ILE A 115 -34.06 12.05 -10.12
C ILE A 115 -32.57 12.42 -10.15
N LYS A 116 -32.25 13.64 -9.73
CA LYS A 116 -30.85 14.09 -9.60
C LYS A 116 -30.15 13.31 -8.49
N VAL A 117 -29.27 12.39 -8.86
CA VAL A 117 -28.43 11.65 -7.91
C VAL A 117 -27.22 12.50 -7.53
N VAL A 118 -27.06 12.76 -6.23
CA VAL A 118 -25.89 13.49 -5.70
C VAL A 118 -24.66 12.59 -5.79
N GLN A 119 -23.65 13.05 -6.51
CA GLN A 119 -22.36 12.35 -6.59
C GLN A 119 -21.52 12.62 -5.34
N ARG A 120 -20.66 11.65 -5.00
CA ARG A 120 -19.70 11.79 -3.91
C ARG A 120 -18.29 11.80 -4.46
N VAL A 121 -17.47 12.66 -3.87
CA VAL A 121 -16.05 12.81 -4.21
C VAL A 121 -15.24 12.35 -2.99
N PRO A 122 -14.29 11.41 -3.19
CA PRO A 122 -13.36 11.03 -2.14
C PRO A 122 -12.43 12.18 -1.78
N VAL A 123 -12.29 12.43 -0.48
CA VAL A 123 -11.38 13.41 0.11
C VAL A 123 -10.42 12.65 1.00
N ARG A 124 -9.12 12.75 0.70
CA ARG A 124 -8.08 12.11 1.49
C ARG A 124 -7.71 12.97 2.69
N ILE A 125 -7.65 12.32 3.84
CA ILE A 125 -7.34 12.93 5.12
C ILE A 125 -6.16 12.19 5.73
N ASP A 126 -5.11 12.94 6.06
CA ASP A 126 -3.98 12.42 6.82
C ASP A 126 -4.31 12.59 8.30
N LEU A 127 -4.08 11.53 9.09
CA LEU A 127 -4.34 11.49 10.54
C LEU A 127 -3.04 11.68 11.32
N ASP A 128 -3.15 12.16 12.55
CA ASP A 128 -2.02 12.26 13.47
C ASP A 128 -1.40 10.87 13.76
N PRO A 129 -0.12 10.62 13.41
CA PRO A 129 0.55 9.36 13.65
C PRO A 129 0.62 8.96 15.13
N GLU A 130 0.72 9.93 16.06
CA GLU A 130 0.82 9.63 17.49
C GLU A 130 -0.52 9.12 18.05
N GLN A 131 -1.63 9.67 17.56
CA GLN A 131 -2.97 9.18 17.91
C GLN A 131 -3.21 7.78 17.34
N MET A 132 -2.74 7.49 16.13
CA MET A 132 -2.84 6.15 15.52
C MET A 132 -2.00 5.08 16.26
N LYS A 133 -0.86 5.46 16.83
CA LYS A 133 -0.07 4.56 17.70
C LYS A 133 -0.80 4.25 19.00
N LYS A 134 -1.42 5.26 19.62
CA LYS A 134 -2.19 5.12 20.86
C LYS A 134 -3.47 4.33 20.66
N TYR A 135 -4.13 4.51 19.52
CA TYR A 135 -5.40 3.87 19.16
C TYR A 135 -5.26 3.19 17.78
N PRO A 136 -4.75 1.93 17.74
CA PRO A 136 -4.45 1.23 16.49
C PRO A 136 -5.68 1.02 15.60
N LEU A 137 -5.67 1.67 14.43
CA LEU A 137 -6.72 1.54 13.42
C LEU A 137 -6.51 0.32 12.52
N ARG A 138 -7.61 -0.21 11.97
CA ARG A 138 -7.62 -1.31 10.99
C ARG A 138 -8.18 -0.80 9.66
N ILE A 139 -7.77 -1.43 8.56
CA ILE A 139 -8.37 -1.12 7.26
C ILE A 139 -9.85 -1.51 7.22
N GLY A 140 -10.66 -0.71 6.54
CA GLY A 140 -12.10 -0.97 6.38
C GLY A 140 -12.98 -0.50 7.54
N LEU A 141 -12.44 0.21 8.53
CA LEU A 141 -13.25 0.85 9.57
C LEU A 141 -14.09 2.01 8.99
N SER A 142 -15.27 2.20 9.57
CA SER A 142 -16.14 3.35 9.34
C SER A 142 -15.82 4.48 10.32
N ALA A 143 -16.08 5.72 9.89
CA ALA A 143 -15.86 6.91 10.68
C ALA A 143 -16.80 8.05 10.28
N ASN A 144 -17.09 8.92 11.25
CA ASN A 144 -17.68 10.22 11.03
C ASN A 144 -16.58 11.27 10.89
N VAL A 145 -16.72 12.15 9.90
CA VAL A 145 -15.67 13.10 9.50
C VAL A 145 -16.24 14.50 9.44
N GLU A 146 -15.63 15.41 10.20
CA GLU A 146 -15.98 16.82 10.25
C GLU A 146 -14.81 17.67 9.73
N VAL A 147 -15.04 18.41 8.65
CA VAL A 147 -14.02 19.30 8.07
C VAL A 147 -14.38 20.74 8.39
N ASN A 148 -13.42 21.50 8.95
CA ASN A 148 -13.61 22.92 9.15
C ASN A 148 -13.29 23.68 7.85
N VAL A 149 -14.32 24.27 7.25
CA VAL A 149 -14.23 25.00 5.97
C VAL A 149 -14.21 26.52 6.12
N ALA A 150 -13.91 27.05 7.31
CA ALA A 150 -13.85 28.49 7.57
C ALA A 150 -12.74 29.16 6.75
N GLU A 151 -11.60 28.51 6.60
CA GLU A 151 -10.46 29.02 5.85
C GLU A 151 -10.49 28.53 4.39
N THR A 152 -10.67 29.44 3.43
CA THR A 152 -10.83 29.12 2.00
C THR A 152 -9.60 29.46 1.15
N GLN A 153 -8.50 29.89 1.77
CA GLN A 153 -7.27 30.31 1.08
C GLN A 153 -6.40 29.14 0.60
N GLY A 154 -6.70 27.90 1.00
CA GLY A 154 -5.95 26.72 0.58
C GLY A 154 -6.13 26.38 -0.90
N GLU A 155 -5.34 25.42 -1.38
CA GLU A 155 -5.42 24.94 -2.76
C GLU A 155 -6.54 23.91 -2.92
N VAL A 156 -7.13 23.84 -4.11
CA VAL A 156 -8.17 22.85 -4.44
C VAL A 156 -7.54 21.56 -4.98
N LEU A 157 -6.44 21.69 -5.71
CA LEU A 157 -5.75 20.58 -6.35
C LEU A 157 -4.48 20.25 -5.59
N ARG A 158 -4.21 18.96 -5.43
CA ARG A 158 -2.98 18.49 -4.79
C ARG A 158 -1.81 18.78 -5.72
N LYS A 159 -0.79 19.48 -5.23
CA LYS A 159 0.49 19.57 -5.98
C LYS A 159 1.07 18.16 -6.17
N PRO A 160 1.69 17.88 -7.33
CA PRO A 160 2.46 16.66 -7.49
C PRO A 160 3.47 16.57 -6.35
N ARG A 161 3.44 15.48 -5.58
CA ARG A 161 4.51 15.22 -4.61
C ARG A 161 5.81 14.98 -5.40
N PRO A 162 6.97 15.45 -4.91
CA PRO A 162 8.25 14.99 -5.41
C PRO A 162 8.32 13.46 -5.39
N ASN A 163 9.16 12.90 -6.26
CA ASN A 163 9.35 11.46 -6.50
C ASN A 163 10.03 10.73 -5.33
N ASP A 164 9.51 10.90 -4.11
CA ASP A 164 9.99 10.16 -2.95
C ASP A 164 9.44 8.74 -3.06
N VAL A 165 10.34 7.79 -3.30
CA VAL A 165 10.00 6.36 -3.30
C VAL A 165 9.49 6.00 -1.91
N LEU A 166 8.17 5.86 -1.77
CA LEU A 166 7.52 5.69 -0.46
C LEU A 166 7.88 4.37 0.21
N TYR A 167 8.14 3.32 -0.58
CA TYR A 167 8.58 2.02 -0.09
C TYR A 167 9.70 1.51 -1.00
N GLN A 168 10.88 1.34 -0.44
CA GLN A 168 12.01 0.68 -1.09
C GLN A 168 12.43 -0.49 -0.22
N THR A 169 12.68 -1.63 -0.86
CA THR A 169 13.04 -2.85 -0.15
C THR A 169 14.21 -3.51 -0.85
N GLN A 170 15.19 -3.94 -0.07
CA GLN A 170 16.34 -4.72 -0.52
C GLN A 170 16.15 -6.20 -0.20
N THR A 171 14.94 -6.64 0.16
CA THR A 171 14.66 -8.02 0.59
C THR A 171 15.04 -9.07 -0.45
N LEU A 172 15.15 -8.72 -1.73
CA LEU A 172 15.58 -9.61 -2.81
C LEU A 172 16.99 -9.29 -3.36
N ASP A 173 17.73 -8.39 -2.70
CA ASP A 173 19.14 -8.14 -3.01
C ASP A 173 19.99 -9.21 -2.33
N TYR A 174 20.22 -10.31 -3.04
CA TYR A 174 21.04 -11.41 -2.55
C TYR A 174 22.53 -11.12 -2.74
N ASP A 175 23.31 -11.32 -1.68
CA ASP A 175 24.77 -11.30 -1.77
C ASP A 175 25.27 -12.53 -2.54
N LEU A 176 25.86 -12.30 -3.72
CA LEU A 176 26.37 -13.36 -4.58
C LEU A 176 27.78 -13.84 -4.21
N ARG A 177 28.48 -13.16 -3.29
CA ARG A 177 29.86 -13.53 -2.90
C ARG A 177 29.98 -15.01 -2.48
N PRO A 178 29.10 -15.56 -1.62
CA PRO A 178 29.25 -16.94 -1.16
C PRO A 178 29.13 -17.97 -2.29
N VAL A 179 28.24 -17.74 -3.26
CA VAL A 179 28.06 -18.68 -4.38
C VAL A 179 29.16 -18.54 -5.43
N ASN A 180 29.70 -17.34 -5.60
CA ASN A 180 30.83 -17.10 -6.49
C ASN A 180 32.11 -17.75 -5.95
N GLU A 181 32.40 -17.60 -4.65
CA GLU A 181 33.53 -18.27 -3.99
C GLU A 181 33.42 -19.80 -4.09
N LEU A 182 32.22 -20.35 -3.89
CA LEU A 182 31.97 -21.78 -4.06
C LEU A 182 32.21 -22.24 -5.51
N ALA A 183 31.76 -21.45 -6.49
CA ALA A 183 31.96 -21.77 -7.90
C ALA A 183 33.45 -21.77 -8.26
N GLU A 184 34.21 -20.79 -7.79
CA GLU A 184 35.66 -20.71 -8.00
C GLU A 184 36.39 -21.90 -7.36
N LYS A 185 36.02 -22.27 -6.13
CA LYS A 185 36.59 -23.45 -5.46
C LYS A 185 36.33 -24.74 -6.25
N ILE A 186 35.10 -24.96 -6.71
CA ILE A 186 34.75 -26.14 -7.52
C ILE A 186 35.52 -26.15 -8.83
N ILE A 187 35.76 -24.99 -9.45
CA ILE A 187 36.58 -24.91 -10.67
C ILE A 187 38.03 -25.29 -10.38
N GLN A 188 38.63 -24.74 -9.31
CA GLN A 188 40.01 -25.04 -8.92
C GLN A 188 40.23 -26.51 -8.58
N GLU A 189 39.31 -27.12 -7.83
CA GLU A 189 39.38 -28.55 -7.50
C GLU A 189 39.26 -29.43 -8.76
N ASN A 190 38.39 -29.07 -9.71
CA ASN A 190 38.24 -29.82 -10.95
C ASN A 190 39.39 -29.59 -11.95
N SER A 191 40.04 -28.43 -11.95
CA SER A 191 41.22 -28.20 -12.78
C SER A 191 42.43 -28.98 -12.26
N ASN A 192 42.65 -28.99 -10.95
CA ASN A 192 43.79 -29.69 -10.35
C ASN A 192 43.69 -31.22 -10.51
N ASN A 193 42.48 -31.78 -10.47
CA ASN A 193 42.25 -33.22 -10.70
C ASN A 193 42.30 -33.62 -12.19
N ALA A 194 42.36 -32.68 -13.14
CA ALA A 194 42.43 -32.98 -14.57
C ALA A 194 43.87 -32.98 -15.11
N ASP A 195 44.82 -32.49 -14.32
CA ASP A 195 46.26 -32.43 -14.65
C ASP A 195 47.08 -33.59 -14.03
N GLU A 196 46.42 -34.52 -13.31
CA GLU A 196 46.93 -35.85 -12.90
C GLU A 196 46.42 -36.95 -13.83
#